data_AF-A0AAU7MXY6-F1
#
_entry.id   AF-A0AAU7MXY6-F1
#
_cell.length_a   1.000
_cell.length_b   1.000
_cell.length_c   1.000
_cell.angle_alpha   90.00
_cell.angle_beta   90.00
_cell.angle_gamma   90.00
#
_symmetry.space_group_name_H-M   'P 1'
#
loop_
_entity.id
_entity.type
_entity.pdbx_description
1 polymer ?
#
loop_
_entity_poly.entity_id
_entity_poly.type
_entity_poly.pdbx_seq_one_letter_code
_entity_poly.pdbx_strand_id
1 'polypeptide(L)'
;MNTTEKGDILEDKAVGIIERILDDGLIGVMKEYARVFTKKKYPSNLRGSGEVEFDLTIEIWPPNADQYSMIYFIECKNYTHRVPINEVKKFFADILETSGVNAKAIIITSSPLQQGAFDYASAKKMMVIEGESKDNFNITLYKRNIEEENIIPILEETINEQLLDEGVKSLSKVVDKQLLSCLIPAKSKVGYGIDLLSKENINQITLDELDKFDESYLINGYGLSVKDLSNYLKSEYNIEINYFDPKENKYLGTCDIDNKTIGISKKIIGTPRELFTIGHEFGHFKLHQKLRINQELMNSFSDSKYDFTIGKNRLENPRHWVEWQANYFSASLLLPKSSIIAKAWQYQGAKHNLIFDDNYSNQRKLRRIIDKLANHFSVSKTSIIYRLKELNMITDNTSTKIIGDLISQWKSKYFV
;
A
#
# COMPACT_ATOMS: atom_id res chain seq x y z
N MET A 1 14.30 -19.47 -34.05
CA MET A 1 14.69 -18.16 -33.51
C MET A 1 16.14 -18.22 -33.07
N ASN A 2 17.00 -17.47 -33.74
CA ASN A 2 18.41 -17.33 -33.35
C ASN A 2 18.54 -16.49 -32.07
N THR A 3 19.68 -16.52 -31.40
CA THR A 3 19.90 -15.79 -30.13
C THR A 3 19.74 -14.27 -30.30
N THR A 4 20.14 -13.71 -31.45
CA THR A 4 19.96 -12.29 -31.79
C THR A 4 18.49 -11.89 -31.89
N GLU A 5 17.67 -12.64 -32.61
CA GLU A 5 16.23 -12.38 -32.75
C GLU A 5 15.49 -12.45 -31.40
N LYS A 6 15.93 -13.32 -30.49
CA LYS A 6 15.37 -13.40 -29.13
C LYS A 6 15.77 -12.22 -28.26
N GLY A 7 16.94 -11.62 -28.51
CA GLY A 7 17.40 -10.40 -27.87
C GLY A 7 16.56 -9.20 -28.32
N ASP A 8 16.46 -9.01 -29.64
CA ASP A 8 15.72 -7.91 -30.26
C ASP A 8 14.26 -7.84 -29.76
N ILE A 9 13.60 -9.00 -29.61
CA ILE A 9 12.23 -9.05 -29.08
C ILE A 9 12.13 -8.57 -27.63
N LEU A 10 13.12 -8.90 -26.80
CA LEU A 10 13.13 -8.42 -25.41
C LEU A 10 13.42 -6.92 -25.36
N GLU A 11 14.28 -6.41 -26.24
CA GLU A 11 14.59 -4.98 -26.35
C GLU A 11 13.37 -4.17 -26.77
N ASP A 12 12.62 -4.63 -27.77
CA ASP A 12 11.36 -4.00 -28.19
C ASP A 12 10.33 -3.97 -27.05
N LYS A 13 10.23 -5.05 -26.28
CA LYS A 13 9.37 -5.12 -25.08
C LYS A 13 9.87 -4.20 -23.98
N ALA A 14 11.18 -4.09 -23.82
CA ALA A 14 11.83 -3.27 -22.81
C ALA A 14 11.58 -1.78 -23.05
N VAL A 15 11.46 -1.32 -24.30
CA VAL A 15 10.99 0.05 -24.60
C VAL A 15 9.65 0.33 -23.93
N GLY A 16 8.67 -0.57 -24.09
CA GLY A 16 7.35 -0.41 -23.46
C GLY A 16 7.38 -0.43 -21.94
N ILE A 17 8.26 -1.24 -21.34
CA ILE A 17 8.50 -1.25 -19.88
C ILE A 17 9.08 0.10 -19.43
N ILE A 18 10.05 0.65 -20.15
CA ILE A 18 10.69 1.92 -19.83
C ILE A 18 9.71 3.10 -20.00
N GLU A 19 8.90 3.11 -21.06
CA GLU A 19 7.86 4.11 -21.25
C GLU A 19 6.88 4.12 -20.08
N ARG A 20 6.44 2.93 -19.64
CA ARG A 20 5.55 2.79 -18.48
C ARG A 20 6.21 3.29 -17.20
N ILE A 21 7.47 2.94 -16.98
CA ILE A 21 8.26 3.39 -15.82
C ILE A 21 8.42 4.91 -15.78
N LEU A 22 8.56 5.55 -16.94
CA LEU A 22 8.63 7.01 -17.07
C LEU A 22 7.25 7.67 -16.84
N ASP A 23 6.18 7.10 -17.39
CA ASP A 23 4.81 7.58 -17.21
C ASP A 23 4.36 7.51 -15.74
N ASP A 24 4.70 6.40 -15.06
CA ASP A 24 4.36 6.19 -13.65
C ASP A 24 5.36 6.87 -12.68
N GLY A 25 6.40 7.52 -13.20
CA GLY A 25 7.39 8.25 -12.39
C GLY A 25 8.28 7.37 -11.51
N LEU A 26 8.37 6.06 -11.79
CA LEU A 26 9.01 5.08 -10.90
C LEU A 26 10.53 5.24 -10.74
N ILE A 27 11.19 5.97 -11.64
CA ILE A 27 12.63 6.27 -11.57
C ILE A 27 12.94 7.72 -11.17
N GLY A 28 11.92 8.51 -10.79
CA GLY A 28 12.08 9.84 -10.23
C GLY A 28 12.56 10.90 -11.23
N VAL A 29 12.23 10.73 -12.51
CA VAL A 29 12.46 11.74 -13.56
C VAL A 29 11.16 12.03 -14.28
N MET A 30 10.99 13.28 -14.73
CA MET A 30 9.82 13.66 -15.53
C MET A 30 9.99 13.19 -16.97
N LYS A 31 8.97 12.51 -17.50
CA LYS A 31 8.96 12.03 -18.89
C LYS A 31 9.23 13.15 -19.89
N GLU A 32 8.76 14.37 -19.63
CA GLU A 32 8.97 15.56 -20.47
C GLU A 32 10.47 15.89 -20.70
N TYR A 33 11.36 15.46 -19.80
CA TYR A 33 12.81 15.68 -19.88
C TYR A 33 13.60 14.41 -20.24
N ALA A 34 12.92 13.27 -20.38
CA ALA A 34 13.53 11.99 -20.66
C ALA A 34 13.48 11.68 -22.16
N ARG A 35 14.62 11.30 -22.74
CA ARG A 35 14.73 10.85 -24.13
C ARG A 35 15.22 9.41 -24.15
N VAL A 36 14.39 8.51 -24.64
CA VAL A 36 14.71 7.07 -24.74
C VAL A 36 15.34 6.80 -26.11
N PHE A 37 16.46 6.07 -26.12
CA PHE A 37 17.14 5.63 -27.34
C PHE A 37 17.39 4.13 -27.30
N THR A 38 17.22 3.46 -28.43
CA THR A 38 17.56 2.05 -28.64
C THR A 38 18.90 1.92 -29.36
N LYS A 39 19.72 0.94 -28.96
CA LYS A 39 21.01 0.60 -29.60
C LYS A 39 21.93 1.80 -29.85
N LYS A 40 21.95 2.74 -28.91
CA LYS A 40 22.73 3.97 -29.04
C LYS A 40 24.16 3.72 -28.56
N LYS A 41 25.11 4.24 -29.35
CA LYS A 41 26.56 4.13 -29.09
C LYS A 41 27.07 5.36 -28.36
N TYR A 42 27.98 5.13 -27.41
CA TYR A 42 28.64 6.17 -26.63
C TYR A 42 30.16 5.98 -26.70
N PRO A 43 30.93 7.08 -26.79
CA PRO A 43 32.39 7.00 -26.88
C PRO A 43 32.99 6.41 -25.61
N SER A 44 34.01 5.60 -25.77
CA SER A 44 34.83 5.06 -24.68
C SER A 44 35.83 6.10 -24.20
N ASN A 45 35.85 6.35 -22.89
CA ASN A 45 36.85 7.21 -22.25
C ASN A 45 38.18 6.48 -22.02
N LEU A 46 38.22 5.15 -22.18
CA LEU A 46 39.40 4.31 -21.95
C LEU A 46 40.14 3.97 -23.25
N ARG A 47 39.41 3.87 -24.36
CA ARG A 47 39.95 3.53 -25.69
C ARG A 47 39.74 4.74 -26.58
N GLY A 48 40.80 5.48 -26.88
CA GLY A 48 40.73 6.79 -27.58
C GLY A 48 40.00 6.86 -28.93
N SER A 49 39.46 5.75 -29.46
CA SER A 49 38.62 5.69 -30.66
C SER A 49 37.53 4.59 -30.63
N GLY A 50 37.19 4.05 -29.45
CA GLY A 50 36.16 3.01 -29.31
C GLY A 50 34.77 3.56 -28.95
N GLU A 51 33.72 2.85 -29.35
CA GLU A 51 32.35 3.10 -28.89
C GLU A 51 31.78 1.86 -28.21
N VAL A 52 30.91 2.06 -27.23
CA VAL A 52 30.14 1.00 -26.58
C VAL A 52 28.67 1.20 -26.91
N GLU A 53 28.03 0.13 -27.38
CA GLU A 53 26.61 0.09 -27.68
C GLU A 53 25.84 -0.40 -26.46
N PHE A 54 24.72 0.25 -26.15
CA PHE A 54 23.79 -0.18 -25.11
C PHE A 54 22.41 -0.44 -25.73
N ASP A 55 21.75 -1.50 -25.27
CA ASP A 55 20.43 -1.91 -25.77
C ASP A 55 19.43 -0.76 -25.69
N LEU A 56 19.41 -0.09 -24.54
CA LEU A 56 18.55 1.05 -24.26
C LEU A 56 19.30 2.11 -23.44
N THR A 57 19.01 3.38 -23.70
CA THR A 57 19.45 4.49 -22.85
C THR A 57 18.34 5.50 -22.63
N ILE A 58 18.33 6.13 -21.46
CA ILE A 58 17.46 7.27 -21.15
C ILE A 58 18.34 8.46 -20.80
N GLU A 59 18.37 9.46 -21.68
CA GLU A 59 19.06 10.71 -21.40
C GLU A 59 18.10 11.72 -20.77
N ILE A 60 18.54 12.39 -19.70
CA ILE A 60 17.75 13.39 -18.99
C ILE A 60 18.27 14.78 -19.36
N TRP A 61 17.44 15.55 -20.07
CA TRP A 61 17.78 16.85 -20.62
C TRP A 61 17.00 17.94 -19.88
N PRO A 62 17.65 18.75 -19.03
CA PRO A 62 17.01 19.92 -18.43
C PRO A 62 16.50 20.88 -19.51
N PRO A 63 15.48 21.71 -19.20
CA PRO A 63 15.01 22.76 -20.11
C PRO A 63 16.17 23.62 -20.62
N ASN A 64 16.24 23.83 -21.93
CA ASN A 64 17.25 24.66 -22.60
C ASN A 64 18.72 24.20 -22.46
N ALA A 65 18.97 22.96 -22.03
CA ALA A 65 20.33 22.41 -21.95
C ALA A 65 20.82 21.93 -23.32
N ASP A 66 22.12 22.13 -23.57
CA ASP A 66 22.86 21.65 -24.73
C ASP A 66 23.45 20.23 -24.56
N GLN A 67 23.42 19.72 -23.33
CA GLN A 67 23.82 18.36 -22.96
C GLN A 67 22.88 17.77 -21.90
N TYR A 68 22.79 16.43 -21.85
CA TYR A 68 22.06 15.73 -20.79
C TYR A 68 22.80 15.85 -19.44
N SER A 69 22.04 15.94 -18.34
CA SER A 69 22.60 16.05 -16.98
C SER A 69 22.75 14.70 -16.27
N MET A 70 22.01 13.69 -16.72
CA MET A 70 22.00 12.33 -16.19
C MET A 70 21.65 11.36 -17.31
N ILE A 71 22.20 10.14 -17.24
CA ILE A 71 21.86 9.07 -18.17
C ILE A 71 21.56 7.77 -17.41
N TYR A 72 20.55 7.05 -17.88
CA TYR A 72 20.31 5.65 -17.51
C TYR A 72 20.78 4.77 -18.66
N PHE A 73 21.71 3.88 -18.36
CA PHE A 73 22.06 2.77 -19.25
C PHE A 73 21.22 1.57 -18.87
N ILE A 74 20.69 0.89 -19.88
CA ILE A 74 19.82 -0.27 -19.72
C ILE A 74 20.37 -1.41 -20.58
N GLU A 75 20.51 -2.57 -19.96
CA GLU A 75 20.91 -3.81 -20.61
C GLU A 75 19.80 -4.85 -20.48
N CYS A 76 19.46 -5.49 -21.59
CA CYS A 76 18.46 -6.54 -21.71
C CYS A 76 19.14 -7.91 -21.69
N LYS A 77 18.68 -8.81 -20.82
CA LYS A 77 19.20 -10.18 -20.72
C LYS A 77 18.07 -11.19 -20.89
N ASN A 78 18.13 -11.96 -21.98
CA ASN A 78 17.17 -13.01 -22.27
C ASN A 78 17.80 -14.40 -22.13
N TYR A 79 17.71 -14.99 -20.95
CA TYR A 79 18.29 -16.31 -20.67
C TYR A 79 17.21 -17.31 -20.24
N THR A 80 17.37 -18.57 -20.66
CA THR A 80 16.54 -19.68 -20.16
C THR A 80 16.94 -20.14 -18.76
N HIS A 81 18.11 -19.69 -18.29
CA HIS A 81 18.64 -19.93 -16.95
C HIS A 81 18.86 -18.60 -16.24
N ARG A 82 19.18 -18.66 -14.94
CA ARG A 82 19.45 -17.47 -14.14
C ARG A 82 20.66 -16.70 -14.68
N VAL A 83 20.53 -15.38 -14.82
CA VAL A 83 21.57 -14.52 -15.40
C VAL A 83 22.85 -14.58 -14.55
N PRO A 84 24.00 -14.91 -15.14
CA PRO A 84 25.25 -15.07 -14.42
C PRO A 84 25.90 -13.73 -14.05
N ILE A 85 26.71 -13.74 -12.98
CA ILE A 85 27.39 -12.54 -12.46
C ILE A 85 28.30 -11.85 -13.48
N ASN A 86 28.88 -12.60 -14.41
CA ASN A 86 29.79 -12.05 -15.42
C ASN A 86 29.09 -11.07 -16.35
N GLU A 87 27.83 -11.30 -16.69
CA GLU A 87 27.04 -10.38 -17.54
C GLU A 87 26.78 -9.05 -16.83
N VAL A 88 26.38 -9.11 -15.56
CA VAL A 88 26.14 -7.92 -14.73
C VAL A 88 27.43 -7.11 -14.54
N LYS A 89 28.55 -7.79 -14.29
CA LYS A 89 29.87 -7.15 -14.14
C LYS A 89 30.34 -6.49 -15.43
N LYS A 90 30.16 -7.17 -16.58
CA LYS A 90 30.51 -6.64 -17.90
C LYS A 90 29.73 -5.36 -18.17
N PHE A 91 28.41 -5.40 -18.02
CA PHE A 91 27.55 -4.22 -18.22
C PHE A 91 27.95 -3.04 -17.31
N PHE A 92 28.23 -3.30 -16.02
CA PHE A 92 28.68 -2.23 -15.13
C PHE A 92 30.05 -1.65 -15.54
N ALA A 93 30.96 -2.48 -16.07
CA ALA A 93 32.24 -2.02 -16.60
C ALA A 93 32.06 -1.18 -17.88
N ASP A 94 31.15 -1.58 -18.76
CA ASP A 94 30.80 -0.85 -20.00
C ASP A 94 30.26 0.57 -19.68
N ILE A 95 29.47 0.71 -18.61
CA ILE A 95 29.03 2.02 -18.10
C ILE A 95 30.21 2.87 -17.61
N LEU A 96 31.12 2.28 -16.84
CA LEU A 96 32.31 2.99 -16.35
C LEU A 96 33.27 3.39 -17.48
N GLU A 97 33.30 2.62 -18.57
CA GLU A 97 34.11 2.91 -19.75
C GLU A 97 33.56 4.12 -20.51
N THR A 98 32.24 4.26 -20.61
CA THR A 98 31.59 5.32 -21.42
C THR A 98 31.21 6.57 -20.65
N SER A 99 30.84 6.43 -19.38
CA SER A 99 30.33 7.52 -18.56
C SER A 99 31.20 7.75 -17.33
N GLY A 100 31.44 9.02 -17.02
CA GLY A 100 31.98 9.44 -15.74
C GLY A 100 30.90 9.47 -14.64
N VAL A 101 30.71 10.63 -14.02
CA VAL A 101 29.72 10.88 -12.96
C VAL A 101 28.30 10.99 -13.54
N ASN A 102 27.28 10.66 -12.73
CA ASN A 102 25.84 10.79 -13.04
C ASN A 102 25.24 9.79 -14.05
N ALA A 103 25.81 8.60 -14.15
CA ALA A 103 25.15 7.45 -14.78
C ALA A 103 24.41 6.55 -13.78
N LYS A 104 23.34 5.91 -14.24
CA LYS A 104 22.58 4.89 -13.52
C LYS A 104 22.43 3.65 -14.39
N ALA A 105 22.40 2.49 -13.75
CA ALA A 105 22.31 1.21 -14.44
C ALA A 105 20.96 0.54 -14.17
N ILE A 106 20.34 0.02 -15.21
CA ILE A 106 19.11 -0.78 -15.15
C ILE A 106 19.36 -2.08 -15.91
N ILE A 107 18.96 -3.21 -15.34
CA ILE A 107 18.95 -4.50 -16.02
C ILE A 107 17.50 -4.90 -16.21
N ILE A 108 17.12 -5.22 -17.46
CA ILE A 108 15.83 -5.81 -17.79
C ILE A 108 16.08 -7.26 -18.19
N THR A 109 15.39 -8.20 -17.56
CA THR A 109 15.63 -9.63 -17.81
C THR A 109 14.36 -10.45 -17.82
N SER A 110 14.33 -11.49 -18.64
CA SER A 110 13.25 -12.50 -18.66
C SER A 110 13.44 -13.57 -17.59
N SER A 111 14.63 -13.69 -17.01
CA SER A 111 14.94 -14.67 -15.96
C SER A 111 15.60 -14.02 -14.73
N PRO A 112 15.41 -14.58 -13.52
CA PRO A 112 16.01 -14.02 -12.32
C PRO A 112 17.54 -14.02 -12.36
N LEU A 113 18.17 -13.09 -11.64
CA LEU A 113 19.62 -13.10 -11.43
C LEU A 113 20.06 -14.33 -10.60
N GLN A 114 21.30 -14.79 -10.81
CA GLN A 114 21.99 -15.66 -9.85
C GLN A 114 22.27 -14.88 -8.56
N GLN A 115 22.41 -15.56 -7.41
CA GLN A 115 22.61 -14.89 -6.12
C GLN A 115 23.80 -13.92 -6.16
N GLY A 116 24.97 -14.36 -6.65
CA GLY A 116 26.13 -13.47 -6.76
C GLY A 116 25.95 -12.31 -7.74
N ALA A 117 25.10 -12.47 -8.76
CA ALA A 117 24.76 -11.40 -9.70
C ALA A 117 23.82 -10.36 -9.04
N PHE A 118 22.85 -10.84 -8.27
CA PHE A 118 21.94 -10.02 -7.47
C PHE A 118 22.69 -9.22 -6.40
N ASP A 119 23.56 -9.87 -5.64
CA ASP A 119 24.37 -9.23 -4.59
C ASP A 119 25.27 -8.14 -5.18
N TYR A 120 25.86 -8.40 -6.35
CA TYR A 120 26.67 -7.42 -7.08
C TYR A 120 25.82 -6.23 -7.56
N ALA A 121 24.67 -6.48 -8.18
CA ALA A 121 23.75 -5.44 -8.65
C ALA A 121 23.28 -4.54 -7.49
N SER A 122 22.90 -5.16 -6.37
CA SER A 122 22.49 -4.47 -5.13
C SER A 122 23.62 -3.59 -4.57
N ALA A 123 24.83 -4.15 -4.44
CA ALA A 123 26.00 -3.40 -3.95
C ALA A 123 26.37 -2.21 -4.84
N LYS A 124 26.14 -2.31 -6.15
CA LYS A 124 26.35 -1.23 -7.13
C LYS A 124 25.13 -0.32 -7.32
N LYS A 125 24.06 -0.52 -6.56
CA LYS A 125 22.80 0.26 -6.62
C LYS A 125 22.19 0.28 -8.02
N MET A 126 22.29 -0.85 -8.72
CA MET A 126 21.67 -1.06 -10.02
C MET A 126 20.19 -1.40 -9.82
N MET A 127 19.35 -0.94 -10.74
CA MET A 127 17.95 -1.34 -10.78
C MET A 127 17.83 -2.66 -11.55
N VAL A 128 16.99 -3.58 -11.08
CA VAL A 128 16.73 -4.85 -11.77
C VAL A 128 15.23 -5.01 -11.97
N ILE A 129 14.85 -5.27 -13.22
CA ILE A 129 13.49 -5.43 -13.68
C ILE A 129 13.39 -6.82 -14.29
N GLU A 130 12.50 -7.63 -13.74
CA GLU A 130 12.16 -8.95 -14.25
C GLU A 130 10.81 -8.86 -14.96
N GLY A 131 10.75 -9.08 -16.27
CA GLY A 131 9.49 -8.91 -16.99
C GLY A 131 9.58 -9.21 -18.48
N GLU A 132 8.41 -9.52 -19.06
CA GLU A 132 8.28 -9.89 -20.47
C GLU A 132 7.37 -8.93 -21.26
N SER A 133 6.76 -7.94 -20.61
CA SER A 133 5.96 -6.90 -21.25
C SER A 133 5.76 -5.70 -20.32
N LYS A 134 5.28 -4.59 -20.89
CA LYS A 134 4.87 -3.38 -20.15
C LYS A 134 3.75 -3.61 -19.12
N ASP A 135 2.96 -4.66 -19.30
CA ASP A 135 1.81 -5.01 -18.45
C ASP A 135 2.17 -6.11 -17.43
N ASN A 136 3.35 -6.73 -17.55
CA ASN A 136 3.80 -7.84 -16.72
C ASN A 136 5.32 -7.76 -16.48
N PHE A 137 5.71 -6.88 -15.57
CA PHE A 137 7.06 -6.76 -15.05
C PHE A 137 7.06 -6.51 -13.54
N ASN A 138 8.15 -6.89 -12.88
CA ASN A 138 8.38 -6.69 -11.46
C ASN A 138 9.78 -6.09 -11.26
N ILE A 139 9.87 -5.03 -10.47
CA ILE A 139 11.15 -4.43 -10.10
C ILE A 139 11.65 -5.16 -8.86
N THR A 140 12.68 -6.00 -9.02
CA THR A 140 13.25 -6.81 -7.93
C THR A 140 14.30 -6.07 -7.12
N LEU A 141 15.02 -5.13 -7.75
CA LEU A 141 15.90 -4.18 -7.07
C LEU A 141 15.52 -2.76 -7.46
N TYR A 142 15.07 -1.98 -6.49
CA TYR A 142 14.84 -0.55 -6.65
C TYR A 142 16.16 0.21 -6.46
N LYS A 143 16.34 1.30 -7.21
CA LYS A 143 17.50 2.22 -7.16
C LYS A 143 17.76 2.83 -5.77
N ARG A 144 16.82 2.67 -4.84
CA ARG A 144 16.88 3.16 -3.47
C ARG A 144 16.37 2.04 -2.57
N ASN A 145 17.19 1.62 -1.60
CA ASN A 145 16.64 1.26 -0.30
C ASN A 145 15.90 2.51 0.18
N ILE A 146 14.61 2.59 -0.11
CA ILE A 146 13.73 3.36 0.75
C ILE A 146 13.58 2.46 1.97
N GLU A 147 14.55 2.57 2.89
CA GLU A 147 14.13 2.54 4.27
C GLU A 147 13.11 3.67 4.37
N GLU A 148 11.82 3.30 4.40
CA GLU A 148 10.75 4.23 4.67
C GLU A 148 10.93 4.72 6.12
N GLU A 149 11.88 5.62 6.34
CA GLU A 149 11.70 6.62 7.37
C GLU A 149 10.57 7.51 6.88
N ASN A 150 9.33 7.08 7.17
CA ASN A 150 8.14 7.93 7.13
C ASN A 150 8.23 8.96 8.26
N ILE A 151 9.26 9.80 8.22
CA ILE A 151 9.33 11.03 9.00
C ILE A 151 9.22 12.13 7.97
N ILE A 152 8.01 12.64 7.79
CA ILE A 152 7.83 13.98 7.21
C ILE A 152 8.51 14.91 8.21
N PRO A 153 9.62 15.60 7.87
CA PRO A 153 10.14 16.64 8.74
C PRO A 153 9.01 17.64 8.90
N ILE A 154 8.59 17.88 10.14
CA ILE A 154 7.61 18.93 10.45
C ILE A 154 8.14 20.20 9.79
N LEU A 155 7.43 20.69 8.77
CA LEU A 155 7.71 21.96 8.14
C LEU A 155 7.41 23.03 9.19
N GLU A 156 8.43 23.55 9.84
CA GLU A 156 8.30 24.85 10.51
C GLU A 156 8.12 25.90 9.42
N GLU A 157 7.03 26.67 9.49
CA GLU A 157 6.81 27.81 8.62
C GLU A 157 7.94 28.82 8.78
N THR A 158 8.88 28.80 7.86
CA THR A 158 9.86 29.87 7.67
C THR A 158 9.62 30.50 6.31
N ILE A 159 8.48 31.20 6.18
CA ILE A 159 8.22 32.02 5.01
C ILE A 159 8.88 33.39 5.23
N ASN A 160 10.04 33.57 4.61
CA ASN A 160 10.52 34.90 4.25
C ASN A 160 10.47 35.00 2.71
N GLU A 161 9.38 35.57 2.18
CA GLU A 161 9.07 35.66 0.74
C GLU A 161 10.13 36.40 -0.08
N GLN A 162 11.05 37.12 0.56
CA GLN A 162 12.08 37.92 -0.11
C GLN A 162 13.28 37.11 -0.62
N LEU A 163 13.39 35.81 -0.29
CA LEU A 163 14.56 34.96 -0.62
C LEU A 163 14.28 33.82 -1.62
N LEU A 164 13.09 33.77 -2.23
CA LEU A 164 12.75 32.70 -3.17
C LEU A 164 13.37 32.94 -4.56
N ASP A 165 14.53 32.33 -4.78
CA ASP A 165 15.21 32.27 -6.09
C ASP A 165 14.34 31.52 -7.13
N GLU A 166 14.50 31.85 -8.42
CA GLU A 166 13.64 31.38 -9.52
C GLU A 166 13.59 29.84 -9.64
N GLY A 167 14.64 29.14 -9.21
CA GLY A 167 14.69 27.68 -9.14
C GLY A 167 13.68 27.06 -8.15
N VAL A 168 13.40 27.73 -7.02
CA VAL A 168 12.45 27.26 -5.99
C VAL A 168 11.01 27.46 -6.45
N LYS A 169 10.73 28.50 -7.24
CA LYS A 169 9.42 28.68 -7.92
C LYS A 169 9.14 27.61 -8.97
N SER A 170 10.17 27.10 -9.65
CA SER A 170 10.03 25.97 -10.57
C SER A 170 9.80 24.64 -9.84
N LEU A 171 10.52 24.39 -8.75
CA LEU A 171 10.33 23.19 -7.93
C LEU A 171 8.97 23.15 -7.22
N SER A 172 8.51 24.28 -6.66
CA SER A 172 7.16 24.39 -6.10
C SER A 172 6.09 24.19 -7.16
N LYS A 173 6.21 24.80 -8.35
CA LYS A 173 5.30 24.52 -9.48
C LYS A 173 5.32 23.06 -9.94
N VAL A 174 6.47 22.39 -9.88
CA VAL A 174 6.62 20.97 -10.21
C VAL A 174 5.97 20.08 -9.16
N VAL A 175 6.18 20.38 -7.87
CA VAL A 175 5.55 19.70 -6.74
C VAL A 175 4.05 19.93 -6.77
N ASP A 176 3.60 21.16 -7.03
CA ASP A 176 2.20 21.52 -7.18
C ASP A 176 1.60 20.87 -8.41
N LYS A 177 2.28 20.81 -9.57
CA LYS A 177 1.80 20.11 -10.77
C LYS A 177 1.72 18.60 -10.53
N GLN A 178 2.66 18.01 -9.78
CA GLN A 178 2.60 16.60 -9.41
C GLN A 178 1.50 16.30 -8.39
N LEU A 179 1.37 17.11 -7.34
CA LEU A 179 0.27 17.06 -6.39
C LEU A 179 -1.07 17.27 -7.09
N LEU A 180 -1.20 18.26 -7.97
CA LEU A 180 -2.37 18.48 -8.81
C LEU A 180 -2.59 17.31 -9.78
N SER A 181 -1.56 16.68 -10.33
CA SER A 181 -1.73 15.49 -11.18
C SER A 181 -2.15 14.25 -10.38
N CYS A 182 -1.78 14.17 -9.09
CA CYS A 182 -2.28 13.18 -8.14
C CYS A 182 -3.71 13.51 -7.65
N LEU A 183 -4.09 14.78 -7.64
CA LEU A 183 -5.40 15.30 -7.20
C LEU A 183 -6.41 15.43 -8.36
N ILE A 184 -5.95 15.50 -9.61
CA ILE A 184 -6.77 15.34 -10.80
C ILE A 184 -7.08 13.85 -10.88
N PRO A 185 -8.32 13.40 -10.69
CA PRO A 185 -8.66 12.00 -10.86
C PRO A 185 -8.27 11.61 -12.27
N ALA A 186 -7.32 10.68 -12.40
CA ALA A 186 -6.85 10.17 -13.68
C ALA A 186 -8.05 9.87 -14.58
N LYS A 187 -8.22 10.68 -15.64
CA LYS A 187 -9.11 10.36 -16.76
C LYS A 187 -8.42 9.30 -17.63
N SER A 188 -8.18 8.15 -17.02
CA SER A 188 -7.87 6.87 -17.66
C SER A 188 -8.43 5.77 -16.75
N LYS A 189 -9.73 5.89 -16.44
CA LYS A 189 -10.48 4.78 -15.86
C LYS A 189 -10.68 3.72 -16.95
N VAL A 190 -9.80 2.72 -16.99
CA VAL A 190 -10.34 1.36 -16.97
C VAL A 190 -10.84 1.17 -15.54
N GLY A 191 -12.02 1.70 -15.27
CA GLY A 191 -12.61 1.64 -13.95
C GLY A 191 -13.11 0.23 -13.73
N TYR A 192 -12.45 -0.52 -12.86
CA TYR A 192 -12.98 -1.76 -12.29
C TYR A 192 -14.31 -1.55 -11.52
N GLY A 193 -14.88 -0.33 -11.50
CA GLY A 193 -16.06 0.04 -10.75
C GLY A 193 -15.80 0.18 -9.25
N ILE A 194 -14.53 0.08 -8.82
CA ILE A 194 -14.13 0.18 -7.40
C ILE A 194 -13.90 1.65 -7.06
N ASP A 195 -14.75 2.21 -6.21
CA ASP A 195 -14.50 3.51 -5.60
C ASP A 195 -13.41 3.32 -4.52
N LEU A 196 -12.16 3.68 -4.83
CA LEU A 196 -11.06 3.70 -3.87
C LEU A 196 -11.31 4.83 -2.86
N LEU A 197 -11.87 4.49 -1.71
CA LEU A 197 -12.21 5.44 -0.66
C LEU A 197 -11.03 5.62 0.29
N SER A 198 -10.73 6.88 0.59
CA SER A 198 -9.78 7.22 1.65
C SER A 198 -10.34 6.83 3.03
N LYS A 199 -9.47 6.79 4.04
CA LYS A 199 -9.88 6.56 5.43
C LYS A 199 -10.85 7.63 5.92
N GLU A 200 -10.60 8.88 5.57
CA GLU A 200 -11.45 10.02 5.93
C GLU A 200 -12.85 9.87 5.32
N ASN A 201 -12.92 9.47 4.04
CA ASN A 201 -14.20 9.21 3.39
C ASN A 201 -14.96 8.06 4.05
N ILE A 202 -14.30 6.94 4.38
CA ILE A 202 -14.95 5.82 5.06
C ILE A 202 -15.44 6.24 6.45
N ASN A 203 -14.63 6.99 7.20
CA ASN A 203 -15.02 7.50 8.51
C ASN A 203 -16.26 8.41 8.40
N GLN A 204 -16.31 9.31 7.41
CA GLN A 204 -17.47 10.17 7.20
C GLN A 204 -18.73 9.35 6.90
N ILE A 205 -18.63 8.37 5.99
CA ILE A 205 -19.75 7.47 5.70
C ILE A 205 -20.23 6.76 6.97
N THR A 206 -19.32 6.27 7.82
CA THR A 206 -19.73 5.60 9.07
C THR A 206 -20.38 6.56 10.07
N LEU A 207 -19.96 7.83 10.11
CA LEU A 207 -20.61 8.84 10.96
C LEU A 207 -22.02 9.14 10.45
N ASP A 208 -22.19 9.33 9.14
CA ASP A 208 -23.49 9.58 8.52
C ASP A 208 -24.47 8.41 8.76
N GLU A 209 -23.96 7.17 8.81
CA GLU A 209 -24.78 5.98 9.13
C GLU A 209 -25.12 5.88 10.63
N LEU A 210 -24.23 6.33 11.51
CA LEU A 210 -24.51 6.37 12.95
C LEU A 210 -25.51 7.48 13.31
N ASP A 211 -25.44 8.63 12.63
CA ASP A 211 -26.40 9.73 12.80
C ASP A 211 -27.82 9.31 12.38
N LYS A 212 -27.95 8.50 11.31
CA LYS A 212 -29.24 7.92 10.91
C LYS A 212 -29.74 6.87 11.89
N PHE A 213 -28.82 6.14 12.52
CA PHE A 213 -29.17 5.11 13.49
C PHE A 213 -29.74 5.74 14.76
N ASP A 214 -28.95 6.57 15.43
CA ASP A 214 -29.32 7.38 16.61
C ASP A 214 -28.15 8.29 17.00
N GLU A 215 -28.36 9.62 16.93
CA GLU A 215 -27.40 10.65 17.34
C GLU A 215 -26.84 10.44 18.77
N SER A 216 -27.61 9.80 19.65
CA SER A 216 -27.23 9.54 21.04
C SER A 216 -26.00 8.63 21.17
N TYR A 217 -25.72 7.78 20.18
CA TYR A 217 -24.57 6.88 20.19
C TYR A 217 -23.24 7.63 20.07
N LEU A 218 -23.19 8.65 19.21
CA LEU A 218 -22.00 9.50 19.07
C LEU A 218 -21.84 10.43 20.27
N ILE A 219 -22.93 11.05 20.73
CA ILE A 219 -22.93 12.00 21.85
C ILE A 219 -22.50 11.32 23.16
N ASN A 220 -23.10 10.18 23.48
CA ASN A 220 -22.84 9.47 24.75
C ASN A 220 -21.68 8.46 24.64
N GLY A 221 -21.21 8.22 23.41
CA GLY A 221 -20.17 7.25 23.08
C GLY A 221 -20.60 5.82 23.45
N TYR A 222 -21.82 5.41 23.10
CA TYR A 222 -22.31 4.05 23.36
C TYR A 222 -21.73 3.03 22.38
N GLY A 223 -21.63 1.78 22.82
CA GLY A 223 -21.25 0.66 21.96
C GLY A 223 -22.47 0.07 21.28
N LEU A 224 -22.36 -0.24 19.98
CA LEU A 224 -23.40 -0.95 19.25
C LEU A 224 -23.55 -2.38 19.77
N SER A 225 -24.78 -2.88 19.82
CA SER A 225 -25.05 -4.30 20.02
C SER A 225 -25.46 -4.98 18.72
N VAL A 226 -25.37 -6.31 18.68
CA VAL A 226 -25.83 -7.11 17.54
C VAL A 226 -27.30 -6.85 17.26
N LYS A 227 -28.13 -6.70 18.29
CA LYS A 227 -29.58 -6.45 18.14
C LYS A 227 -29.84 -5.08 17.53
N ASP A 228 -29.13 -4.07 18.01
CA ASP A 228 -29.25 -2.69 17.57
C ASP A 228 -28.89 -2.54 16.09
N LEU A 229 -27.73 -3.07 15.71
CA LEU A 229 -27.28 -3.07 14.32
C LEU A 229 -28.22 -3.91 13.42
N SER A 230 -28.69 -5.07 13.89
CA SER A 230 -29.63 -5.91 13.13
C SER A 230 -30.96 -5.19 12.86
N ASN A 231 -31.51 -4.51 13.86
CA ASN A 231 -32.75 -3.77 13.73
C ASN A 231 -32.61 -2.59 12.76
N TYR A 232 -31.50 -1.85 12.84
CA TYR A 232 -31.18 -0.76 11.91
C TYR A 232 -31.08 -1.23 10.46
N LEU A 233 -30.31 -2.30 10.23
CA LEU A 233 -30.13 -2.87 8.90
C LEU A 233 -31.46 -3.35 8.31
N LYS A 234 -32.35 -3.89 9.16
CA LYS A 234 -33.70 -4.28 8.76
C LYS A 234 -34.60 -3.08 8.46
N SER A 235 -34.60 -2.04 9.29
CA SER A 235 -35.49 -0.88 9.12
C SER A 235 -35.10 0.01 7.94
N GLU A 236 -33.82 0.35 7.82
CA GLU A 236 -33.33 1.31 6.81
C GLU A 236 -33.07 0.65 5.45
N TYR A 237 -32.51 -0.56 5.46
CA TYR A 237 -32.02 -1.20 4.24
C TYR A 237 -32.82 -2.43 3.81
N ASN A 238 -33.75 -2.89 4.67
CA ASN A 238 -34.46 -4.16 4.51
C ASN A 238 -33.48 -5.34 4.33
N ILE A 239 -32.40 -5.33 5.12
CA ILE A 239 -31.42 -6.40 5.16
C ILE A 239 -31.79 -7.40 6.26
N GLU A 240 -31.83 -8.69 5.91
CA GLU A 240 -32.06 -9.76 6.88
C GLU A 240 -30.75 -10.46 7.25
N ILE A 241 -30.54 -10.72 8.54
CA ILE A 241 -29.37 -11.44 9.04
C ILE A 241 -29.76 -12.90 9.26
N ASN A 242 -29.12 -13.79 8.49
CA ASN A 242 -29.36 -15.22 8.50
C ASN A 242 -28.15 -15.96 9.09
N TYR A 243 -28.38 -16.99 9.89
CA TYR A 243 -27.31 -17.76 10.51
C TYR A 243 -27.16 -19.14 9.86
N PHE A 244 -25.99 -19.42 9.29
CA PHE A 244 -25.72 -20.69 8.59
C PHE A 244 -24.79 -21.61 9.38
N ASP A 245 -24.88 -22.92 9.10
CA ASP A 245 -24.03 -23.91 9.78
C ASP A 245 -22.62 -23.90 9.18
N PRO A 246 -21.56 -23.80 10.01
CA PRO A 246 -20.17 -23.80 9.56
C PRO A 246 -19.70 -25.05 8.80
N LYS A 247 -20.48 -26.15 8.79
CA LYS A 247 -20.12 -27.35 8.02
C LYS A 247 -20.27 -27.16 6.51
N GLU A 248 -21.03 -26.16 6.08
CA GLU A 248 -21.36 -25.94 4.67
C GLU A 248 -20.38 -24.99 3.97
N ASN A 249 -19.67 -24.11 4.70
CA ASN A 249 -18.79 -23.09 4.12
C ASN A 249 -17.56 -22.78 4.99
N LYS A 250 -16.42 -22.45 4.35
CA LYS A 250 -15.15 -22.12 5.02
C LYS A 250 -15.08 -20.67 5.54
N TYR A 251 -16.05 -19.83 5.18
CA TYR A 251 -16.10 -18.39 5.48
C TYR A 251 -16.91 -18.08 6.75
N LEU A 252 -16.63 -16.96 7.42
CA LEU A 252 -17.26 -16.55 8.69
C LEU A 252 -18.52 -15.69 8.49
N GLY A 253 -18.59 -14.97 7.37
CA GLY A 253 -19.72 -14.16 6.95
C GLY A 253 -19.87 -14.20 5.43
N THR A 254 -21.05 -13.82 4.95
CA THR A 254 -21.37 -13.67 3.53
C THR A 254 -22.33 -12.50 3.34
N CYS A 255 -22.13 -11.69 2.31
CA CYS A 255 -23.07 -10.63 1.94
C CYS A 255 -23.70 -10.95 0.58
N ASP A 256 -25.03 -11.09 0.56
CA ASP A 256 -25.83 -11.17 -0.66
C ASP A 256 -26.56 -9.83 -0.86
N ILE A 257 -26.06 -9.06 -1.82
CA ILE A 257 -26.55 -7.72 -2.12
C ILE A 257 -27.92 -7.79 -2.82
N ASP A 258 -28.22 -8.85 -3.57
CA ASP A 258 -29.47 -8.99 -4.33
C ASP A 258 -30.64 -9.34 -3.45
N ASN A 259 -30.42 -10.37 -2.65
CA ASN A 259 -31.42 -10.84 -1.71
C ASN A 259 -31.45 -9.97 -0.46
N LYS A 260 -30.53 -9.00 -0.33
CA LYS A 260 -30.33 -8.15 0.85
C LYS A 260 -30.22 -9.01 2.11
N THR A 261 -29.36 -10.00 2.07
CA THR A 261 -29.13 -10.88 3.23
C THR A 261 -27.68 -10.86 3.64
N ILE A 262 -27.46 -10.83 4.96
CA ILE A 262 -26.14 -11.01 5.56
C ILE A 262 -26.14 -12.37 6.25
N GLY A 263 -25.32 -13.28 5.76
CA GLY A 263 -25.09 -14.58 6.35
C GLY A 263 -23.99 -14.51 7.40
N ILE A 264 -24.25 -15.06 8.59
CA ILE A 264 -23.27 -15.15 9.69
C ILE A 264 -23.11 -16.61 10.10
N SER A 265 -21.86 -17.05 10.29
CA SER A 265 -21.59 -18.42 10.75
C SER A 265 -22.06 -18.62 12.20
N LYS A 266 -22.77 -19.73 12.47
CA LYS A 266 -23.17 -20.11 13.83
C LYS A 266 -22.00 -20.29 14.81
N LYS A 267 -20.76 -20.43 14.34
CA LYS A 267 -19.56 -20.53 15.19
C LYS A 267 -19.25 -19.26 15.99
N ILE A 268 -19.61 -18.10 15.47
CA ILE A 268 -19.19 -16.82 16.05
C ILE A 268 -20.29 -16.14 16.86
N ILE A 269 -21.50 -16.72 16.91
CA ILE A 269 -22.64 -16.21 17.68
C ILE A 269 -22.26 -16.07 19.15
N GLY A 270 -22.59 -14.92 19.75
CA GLY A 270 -22.29 -14.60 21.15
C GLY A 270 -20.83 -14.24 21.41
N THR A 271 -20.00 -14.12 20.36
CA THR A 271 -18.61 -13.66 20.47
C THR A 271 -18.46 -12.22 19.97
N PRO A 272 -17.42 -11.48 20.41
CA PRO A 272 -17.13 -10.15 19.87
C PRO A 272 -16.84 -10.12 18.35
N ARG A 273 -16.65 -11.28 17.72
CA ARG A 273 -16.46 -11.39 16.27
C ARG A 273 -17.77 -11.29 15.50
N GLU A 274 -18.91 -11.62 16.12
CA GLU A 274 -20.23 -11.55 15.49
C GLU A 274 -20.54 -10.12 15.02
N LEU A 275 -20.46 -9.16 15.95
CA LEU A 275 -20.73 -7.75 15.68
C LEU A 275 -19.77 -7.18 14.62
N PHE A 276 -18.48 -7.53 14.71
CA PHE A 276 -17.48 -7.12 13.72
C PHE A 276 -17.76 -7.70 12.33
N THR A 277 -18.19 -8.95 12.25
CA THR A 277 -18.52 -9.61 10.99
C THR A 277 -19.76 -8.98 10.36
N ILE A 278 -20.81 -8.70 11.14
CA ILE A 278 -22.00 -8.00 10.63
C ILE A 278 -21.63 -6.61 10.08
N GLY A 279 -20.80 -5.85 10.81
CA GLY A 279 -20.30 -4.55 10.34
C GLY A 279 -19.44 -4.66 9.07
N HIS A 280 -18.68 -5.74 8.93
CA HIS A 280 -17.84 -6.01 7.75
C HIS A 280 -18.70 -6.33 6.53
N GLU A 281 -19.67 -7.23 6.66
CA GLU A 281 -20.63 -7.55 5.59
C GLU A 281 -21.49 -6.34 5.21
N PHE A 282 -21.87 -5.51 6.19
CA PHE A 282 -22.55 -4.24 5.91
C PHE A 282 -21.64 -3.25 5.16
N GLY A 283 -20.33 -3.23 5.46
CA GLY A 283 -19.35 -2.48 4.69
C GLY A 283 -19.30 -2.92 3.23
N HIS A 284 -19.33 -4.23 2.95
CA HIS A 284 -19.49 -4.73 1.58
C HIS A 284 -20.80 -4.27 0.95
N PHE A 285 -21.90 -4.40 1.67
CA PHE A 285 -23.19 -3.93 1.19
C PHE A 285 -23.19 -2.43 0.90
N LYS A 286 -22.53 -1.58 1.69
CA LYS A 286 -22.60 -0.12 1.51
C LYS A 286 -21.61 0.39 0.47
N LEU A 287 -20.36 -0.08 0.53
CA LEU A 287 -19.26 0.48 -0.24
C LEU A 287 -19.11 -0.19 -1.61
N HIS A 288 -19.56 -1.44 -1.75
CA HIS A 288 -19.15 -2.30 -2.88
C HIS A 288 -20.31 -2.74 -3.79
N GLN A 289 -21.51 -2.14 -3.68
CA GLN A 289 -22.67 -2.47 -4.53
C GLN A 289 -22.38 -2.39 -6.03
N LYS A 290 -21.56 -1.40 -6.44
CA LYS A 290 -21.24 -1.14 -7.85
C LYS A 290 -20.26 -2.15 -8.46
N LEU A 291 -19.55 -2.94 -7.63
CA LEU A 291 -18.56 -3.93 -8.10
C LEU A 291 -19.19 -5.10 -8.86
N ARG A 292 -20.49 -5.33 -8.64
CA ARG A 292 -21.24 -6.42 -9.25
C ARG A 292 -21.36 -6.30 -10.77
N ILE A 293 -21.23 -5.09 -11.33
CA ILE A 293 -21.29 -4.83 -12.78
C ILE A 293 -20.09 -5.47 -13.53
N ASN A 294 -18.99 -5.80 -12.83
CA ASN A 294 -17.76 -6.38 -13.40
C ASN A 294 -17.43 -7.80 -12.85
N GLN A 295 -18.44 -8.64 -12.59
CA GLN A 295 -18.25 -9.99 -12.00
C GLN A 295 -17.41 -10.95 -12.86
N GLU A 296 -17.39 -10.81 -14.19
CA GLU A 296 -16.52 -11.61 -15.07
C GLU A 296 -15.03 -11.36 -14.82
N LEU A 297 -14.67 -10.17 -14.33
CA LEU A 297 -13.31 -9.75 -14.06
C LEU A 297 -12.82 -10.13 -12.66
N MET A 298 -13.73 -10.27 -11.69
CA MET A 298 -13.36 -10.68 -10.33
C MET A 298 -13.01 -12.17 -10.23
N ASN A 299 -13.56 -13.02 -11.09
CA ASN A 299 -13.27 -14.45 -11.11
C ASN A 299 -11.94 -14.80 -11.80
N SER A 300 -11.31 -13.86 -12.52
CA SER A 300 -9.98 -14.05 -13.12
C SER A 300 -8.82 -13.75 -12.16
N PHE A 301 -9.07 -13.23 -10.96
CA PHE A 301 -8.03 -12.99 -9.96
C PHE A 301 -7.86 -14.20 -9.06
N SER A 302 -6.69 -14.83 -9.13
CA SER A 302 -6.34 -16.01 -8.35
C SER A 302 -6.44 -15.76 -6.84
N ASP A 303 -6.88 -16.81 -6.12
CA ASP A 303 -6.85 -16.85 -4.65
C ASP A 303 -5.40 -16.92 -4.16
N SER A 304 -4.79 -15.77 -3.86
CA SER A 304 -3.47 -15.75 -3.23
C SER A 304 -3.57 -15.83 -1.71
N LYS A 305 -2.88 -16.84 -1.18
CA LYS A 305 -2.74 -17.23 0.23
C LYS A 305 -2.34 -16.08 1.16
N TYR A 306 -2.92 -16.11 2.36
CA TYR A 306 -2.60 -15.28 3.52
C TYR A 306 -1.18 -15.62 4.04
N ASP A 307 -0.24 -14.66 4.03
CA ASP A 307 1.11 -14.83 4.58
C ASP A 307 1.24 -14.03 5.89
N PHE A 308 1.47 -14.74 7.01
CA PHE A 308 1.46 -14.18 8.37
C PHE A 308 2.78 -13.48 8.76
N THR A 309 3.76 -13.39 7.85
CA THR A 309 5.15 -13.08 8.20
C THR A 309 5.56 -11.61 8.02
N ILE A 310 4.78 -10.79 7.33
CA ILE A 310 5.14 -9.41 7.02
C ILE A 310 3.97 -8.49 7.38
N GLY A 311 4.12 -7.67 8.41
CA GLY A 311 3.11 -6.70 8.87
C GLY A 311 2.85 -5.53 7.91
N LYS A 312 2.83 -5.75 6.60
CA LYS A 312 2.44 -4.81 5.55
C LYS A 312 1.75 -5.59 4.41
N ASN A 313 0.53 -5.19 4.04
CA ASN A 313 -0.16 -5.71 2.86
C ASN A 313 0.45 -5.06 1.61
N ARG A 314 1.04 -5.84 0.70
CA ARG A 314 1.19 -5.40 -0.69
C ARG A 314 -0.21 -5.35 -1.30
N LEU A 315 -0.70 -4.14 -1.52
CA LEU A 315 -2.04 -3.82 -2.03
C LEU A 315 -2.10 -3.97 -3.56
N GLU A 316 -1.64 -5.12 -4.08
CA GLU A 316 -1.57 -5.40 -5.53
C GLU A 316 -2.86 -6.06 -6.08
N ASN A 317 -3.73 -6.63 -5.22
CA ASN A 317 -5.00 -7.26 -5.64
C ASN A 317 -6.20 -6.34 -5.33
N PRO A 318 -7.06 -6.02 -6.31
CA PRO A 318 -8.32 -5.30 -6.07
C PRO A 318 -9.20 -5.93 -4.98
N ARG A 319 -9.18 -7.26 -4.82
CA ARG A 319 -9.87 -7.95 -3.71
C ARG A 319 -9.33 -7.54 -2.34
N HIS A 320 -8.00 -7.39 -2.20
CA HIS A 320 -7.41 -6.95 -0.92
C HIS A 320 -7.84 -5.54 -0.55
N TRP A 321 -8.03 -4.65 -1.53
CA TRP A 321 -8.57 -3.31 -1.29
C TRP A 321 -10.02 -3.35 -0.79
N VAL A 322 -10.87 -4.13 -1.47
CA VAL A 322 -12.29 -4.31 -1.08
C VAL A 322 -12.40 -4.87 0.33
N GLU A 323 -11.66 -5.94 0.64
CA GLU A 323 -11.60 -6.52 1.99
C GLU A 323 -11.06 -5.53 3.02
N TRP A 324 -10.04 -4.74 2.66
CA TRP A 324 -9.48 -3.72 3.54
C TRP A 324 -10.50 -2.60 3.83
N GLN A 325 -11.21 -2.11 2.81
CA GLN A 325 -12.23 -1.06 2.96
C GLN A 325 -13.39 -1.55 3.85
N ALA A 326 -13.86 -2.78 3.67
CA ALA A 326 -14.91 -3.37 4.50
C ALA A 326 -14.46 -3.57 5.96
N ASN A 327 -13.21 -4.03 6.17
CA ASN A 327 -12.63 -4.13 7.51
C ASN A 327 -12.49 -2.76 8.19
N TYR A 328 -12.02 -1.75 7.46
CA TYR A 328 -11.87 -0.39 7.99
C TYR A 328 -13.23 0.26 8.28
N PHE A 329 -14.23 0.00 7.43
CA PHE A 329 -15.62 0.42 7.65
C PHE A 329 -16.19 -0.18 8.94
N SER A 330 -16.10 -1.51 9.11
CA SER A 330 -16.56 -2.17 10.34
C SER A 330 -15.88 -1.62 11.59
N ALA A 331 -14.56 -1.46 11.55
CA ALA A 331 -13.81 -0.88 12.66
C ALA A 331 -14.24 0.57 12.97
N SER A 332 -14.52 1.38 11.95
CA SER A 332 -14.91 2.78 12.12
C SER A 332 -16.35 2.95 12.59
N LEU A 333 -17.25 2.08 12.14
CA LEU A 333 -18.64 2.00 12.58
C LEU A 333 -18.73 1.58 14.06
N LEU A 334 -17.99 0.54 14.45
CA LEU A 334 -18.04 0.01 15.81
C LEU A 334 -17.21 0.82 16.80
N LEU A 335 -16.15 1.50 16.32
CA LEU A 335 -15.26 2.33 17.13
C LEU A 335 -15.09 3.72 16.48
N PRO A 336 -16.12 4.57 16.58
CA PRO A 336 -16.06 5.94 16.08
C PRO A 336 -14.94 6.71 16.80
N LYS A 337 -14.22 7.54 16.03
CA LYS A 337 -13.04 8.26 16.53
C LYS A 337 -13.34 9.11 17.77
N SER A 338 -14.43 9.88 17.75
CA SER A 338 -14.85 10.70 18.89
C SER A 338 -15.17 9.87 20.11
N SER A 339 -15.96 8.80 19.95
CA SER A 339 -16.42 7.93 21.03
C SER A 339 -15.27 7.18 21.72
N ILE A 340 -14.36 6.57 20.95
CA ILE A 340 -13.24 5.81 21.53
C ILE A 340 -12.25 6.72 22.27
N ILE A 341 -11.95 7.91 21.73
CA ILE A 341 -11.06 8.89 22.37
C ILE A 341 -11.69 9.38 23.68
N ALA A 342 -12.96 9.78 23.65
CA ALA A 342 -13.65 10.28 24.84
C ALA A 342 -13.71 9.21 25.95
N LYS A 343 -14.04 7.96 25.60
CA LYS A 343 -14.07 6.84 26.57
C LYS A 343 -12.68 6.46 27.08
N ALA A 344 -11.65 6.51 26.22
CA ALA A 344 -10.27 6.27 26.65
C ALA A 344 -9.85 7.31 27.71
N TRP A 345 -10.09 8.60 27.46
CA TRP A 345 -9.82 9.66 28.43
C TRP A 345 -10.64 9.53 29.71
N GLN A 346 -11.92 9.14 29.59
CA GLN A 346 -12.79 8.91 30.76
C GLN A 346 -12.24 7.78 31.66
N TYR A 347 -11.83 6.65 31.09
CA TYR A 347 -11.32 5.51 31.87
C TYR A 347 -9.91 5.73 32.41
N GLN A 348 -9.12 6.56 31.73
CA GLN A 348 -7.80 6.98 32.18
C GLN A 348 -7.89 8.05 33.28
N GLY A 349 -8.89 8.93 33.21
CA GLY A 349 -9.02 10.10 34.07
C GLY A 349 -8.16 11.29 33.62
N ALA A 350 -7.61 11.26 32.40
CA ALA A 350 -6.76 12.32 31.86
C ALA A 350 -6.87 12.43 30.33
N LYS A 351 -6.69 13.64 29.80
CA LYS A 351 -6.75 13.95 28.37
C LYS A 351 -5.36 13.88 27.72
N HIS A 352 -4.71 12.72 27.77
CA HIS A 352 -3.42 12.51 27.10
C HIS A 352 -3.30 11.07 26.58
N ASN A 353 -2.31 10.83 25.72
CA ASN A 353 -2.05 9.51 25.13
C ASN A 353 -1.79 8.45 26.19
N LEU A 354 -2.21 7.23 25.90
CA LEU A 354 -1.93 6.04 26.70
C LEU A 354 -0.45 5.70 26.56
N ILE A 355 0.26 5.70 27.69
CA ILE A 355 1.70 5.40 27.70
C ILE A 355 1.87 3.88 27.74
N PHE A 356 2.62 3.36 26.77
CA PHE A 356 3.11 2.00 26.77
C PHE A 356 4.63 2.03 26.96
N ASP A 357 5.09 1.59 28.13
CA ASP A 357 6.51 1.53 28.49
C ASP A 357 6.85 0.18 29.16
N ASP A 358 8.13 0.00 29.51
CA ASP A 358 8.60 -1.21 30.18
C ASP A 358 8.16 -1.30 31.66
N ASN A 359 7.47 -0.28 32.20
CA ASN A 359 7.00 -0.27 33.59
C ASN A 359 5.73 -1.10 33.75
N TYR A 360 5.79 -2.11 34.63
CA TYR A 360 4.68 -3.01 34.93
C TYR A 360 3.39 -2.28 35.35
N SER A 361 3.50 -1.17 36.10
CA SER A 361 2.34 -0.40 36.56
C SER A 361 1.58 0.24 35.38
N ASN A 362 2.32 0.81 34.42
CA ASN A 362 1.74 1.45 33.24
C ASN A 362 1.18 0.41 32.27
N GLN A 363 1.87 -0.72 32.08
CA GLN A 363 1.31 -1.86 31.36
C GLN A 363 0.00 -2.34 31.99
N ARG A 364 -0.07 -2.52 33.32
CA ARG A 364 -1.30 -2.94 34.01
C ARG A 364 -2.45 -1.92 33.84
N LYS A 365 -2.15 -0.63 33.91
CA LYS A 365 -3.14 0.44 33.65
C LYS A 365 -3.67 0.38 32.22
N LEU A 366 -2.79 0.26 31.23
CA LEU A 366 -3.14 0.12 29.82
C LEU A 366 -4.06 -1.08 29.60
N ARG A 367 -3.69 -2.26 30.13
CA ARG A 367 -4.51 -3.48 30.04
C ARG A 367 -5.91 -3.27 30.62
N ARG A 368 -6.01 -2.63 31.78
CA ARG A 368 -7.31 -2.33 32.42
C ARG A 368 -8.17 -1.39 31.58
N ILE A 369 -7.57 -0.38 30.94
CA ILE A 369 -8.30 0.56 30.08
C ILE A 369 -8.79 -0.17 28.82
N ILE A 370 -7.94 -0.98 28.18
CA ILE A 370 -8.33 -1.77 27.02
C ILE A 370 -9.45 -2.76 27.36
N ASP A 371 -9.39 -3.41 28.53
CA ASP A 371 -10.45 -4.32 28.98
C ASP A 371 -11.80 -3.59 29.15
N LYS A 372 -11.78 -2.39 29.73
CA LYS A 372 -12.98 -1.55 29.86
C LYS A 372 -13.53 -1.13 28.50
N LEU A 373 -12.67 -0.69 27.58
CA LEU A 373 -13.07 -0.29 26.23
C LEU A 373 -13.64 -1.46 25.43
N ALA A 374 -12.99 -2.63 25.49
CA ALA A 374 -13.44 -3.83 24.81
C ALA A 374 -14.83 -4.27 25.29
N ASN A 375 -15.07 -4.23 26.61
CA ASN A 375 -16.38 -4.53 27.17
C ASN A 375 -17.43 -3.47 26.83
N HIS A 376 -17.05 -2.18 26.82
CA HIS A 376 -17.96 -1.07 26.53
C HIS A 376 -18.43 -1.08 25.07
N PHE A 377 -17.54 -1.36 24.13
CA PHE A 377 -17.85 -1.42 22.69
C PHE A 377 -18.21 -2.84 22.20
N SER A 378 -18.22 -3.85 23.07
CA SER A 378 -18.48 -5.25 22.72
C SER A 378 -17.59 -5.81 21.59
N VAL A 379 -16.33 -5.36 21.53
CA VAL A 379 -15.35 -5.77 20.50
C VAL A 379 -14.14 -6.47 21.12
N SER A 380 -13.31 -7.07 20.27
CA SER A 380 -12.06 -7.68 20.72
C SER A 380 -11.06 -6.65 21.25
N LYS A 381 -10.26 -7.02 22.26
CA LYS A 381 -9.15 -6.19 22.77
C LYS A 381 -8.14 -5.83 21.68
N THR A 382 -7.95 -6.73 20.72
CA THR A 382 -7.10 -6.50 19.55
C THR A 382 -7.65 -5.41 18.66
N SER A 383 -8.97 -5.37 18.41
CA SER A 383 -9.61 -4.30 17.63
C SER A 383 -9.41 -2.94 18.30
N ILE A 384 -9.54 -2.87 19.63
CA ILE A 384 -9.27 -1.65 20.41
C ILE A 384 -7.82 -1.20 20.25
N ILE A 385 -6.83 -2.09 20.40
CA ILE A 385 -5.41 -1.73 20.23
C ILE A 385 -5.17 -1.17 18.82
N TYR A 386 -5.63 -1.88 17.78
CA TYR A 386 -5.40 -1.45 16.40
C TYR A 386 -6.02 -0.07 16.14
N ARG A 387 -7.24 0.19 16.63
CA ARG A 387 -7.90 1.48 16.48
C ARG A 387 -7.19 2.59 17.25
N LEU A 388 -6.81 2.36 18.52
CA LEU A 388 -6.07 3.35 19.31
C LEU A 388 -4.70 3.67 18.70
N LYS A 389 -4.01 2.66 18.15
CA LYS A 389 -2.72 2.84 17.50
C LYS A 389 -2.86 3.64 16.20
N GLU A 390 -3.90 3.37 15.41
CA GLU A 390 -4.22 4.13 14.20
C GLU A 390 -4.59 5.58 14.49
N LEU A 391 -5.24 5.85 15.62
CA LEU A 391 -5.58 7.20 16.09
C LEU A 391 -4.42 7.90 16.83
N ASN A 392 -3.22 7.33 16.83
CA ASN A 392 -2.04 7.84 17.56
C ASN A 392 -2.30 8.08 19.06
N MET A 393 -3.18 7.28 19.67
CA MET A 393 -3.56 7.39 21.08
C MET A 393 -2.67 6.58 22.02
N ILE A 394 -1.75 5.77 21.48
CA ILE A 394 -0.78 4.99 22.26
C ILE A 394 0.63 5.53 21.94
N THR A 395 1.33 6.01 22.95
CA THR A 395 2.74 6.39 22.85
C THR A 395 3.59 5.20 23.27
N ASP A 396 4.37 4.66 22.35
CA ASP A 396 5.27 3.53 22.58
C ASP A 396 6.66 4.03 22.99
N ASN A 397 7.00 3.86 24.26
CA ASN A 397 8.29 4.20 24.86
C ASN A 397 9.03 2.92 25.32
N THR A 398 8.66 1.76 24.80
CA THR A 398 9.30 0.49 25.17
C THR A 398 10.68 0.35 24.52
N SER A 399 11.63 -0.17 25.29
CA SER A 399 12.95 -0.55 24.80
C SER A 399 13.07 -2.06 24.54
N THR A 400 12.15 -2.85 25.10
CA THR A 400 12.30 -4.33 25.14
C THR A 400 11.13 -5.13 24.56
N LYS A 401 9.95 -4.54 24.35
CA LYS A 401 8.73 -5.28 23.94
C LYS A 401 7.97 -4.57 22.85
N ILE A 402 7.75 -5.21 21.72
CA ILE A 402 6.92 -4.63 20.67
C ILE A 402 5.44 -4.77 21.11
N ILE A 403 4.58 -3.79 20.80
CA ILE A 403 3.11 -3.92 20.99
C ILE A 403 2.55 -5.25 20.41
N GLY A 404 3.20 -5.80 19.38
CA GLY A 404 2.91 -7.13 18.82
C GLY A 404 3.02 -8.27 19.82
N ASP A 405 3.94 -8.19 20.79
CA ASP A 405 4.12 -9.17 21.87
C ASP A 405 2.98 -9.08 22.90
N LEU A 406 2.41 -7.89 23.08
CA LEU A 406 1.23 -7.70 23.93
C LEU A 406 -0.03 -8.26 23.24
N ILE A 407 -0.13 -8.10 21.92
CA ILE A 407 -1.16 -8.72 21.08
C ILE A 407 -1.03 -10.26 21.09
N SER A 408 0.18 -10.80 21.01
CA SER A 408 0.41 -12.26 21.01
C SER A 408 0.07 -12.90 22.35
N GLN A 409 0.37 -12.24 23.48
CA GLN A 409 -0.06 -12.65 24.82
C GLN A 409 -1.59 -12.70 24.97
N TRP A 410 -2.33 -11.95 24.16
CA TRP A 410 -3.79 -11.92 24.18
C TRP A 410 -4.43 -12.85 23.15
N LYS A 411 -3.71 -13.19 22.07
CA LYS A 411 -4.11 -14.25 21.13
C LYS A 411 -4.18 -15.62 21.82
N SER A 412 -3.39 -15.87 22.88
CA SER A 412 -3.37 -17.17 23.58
C SER A 412 -4.63 -17.48 24.42
N LYS A 413 -5.62 -16.58 24.50
CA LYS A 413 -6.89 -16.81 25.22
C LYS A 413 -8.10 -17.11 24.34
N TYR A 414 -8.01 -17.00 23.01
CA TYR A 414 -9.18 -17.06 22.13
C TYR A 414 -8.94 -17.80 20.79
N PHE A 415 -7.93 -18.67 20.73
CA PHE A 415 -7.82 -19.70 19.69
C PHE A 415 -7.93 -21.08 20.34
N VAL A 416 -9.17 -21.44 20.66
CA VAL A 416 -9.69 -22.81 20.53
C VAL A 416 -10.84 -22.73 19.55
#